data_AF-G0R641-F1
#
_entry.id   AF-G0R641-F1
#
_cell.length_a   1.000
_cell.length_b   1.000
_cell.length_c   1.000
_cell.angle_alpha   90.00
_cell.angle_beta   90.00
_cell.angle_gamma   90.00
#
_symmetry.space_group_name_H-M   'P 1'
#
loop_
_entity.id
_entity.type
_entity.pdbx_description
1 polymer ?
#
loop_
_entity_poly.entity_id
_entity_poly.type
_entity_poly.pdbx_seq_one_letter_code
_entity_poly.pdbx_strand_id
1 'polypeptide(L)' 'MGLDYLSKKNWHTGSIKNIAKVWEKEQKYIEKLKKQEEYTKKRHEEKTAYELKQLQVEAGLIPKSALDNNRRYYKQSL' A
#
# COMPACT_ATOMS: atom_id res chain seq x y z
N MET A 1 31.92 25.82 27.32
CA MET A 1 30.81 24.91 26.95
C MET A 1 31.39 23.84 26.04
N GLY A 2 31.61 22.63 26.54
CA GLY A 2 32.37 21.58 25.84
C GLY A 2 31.61 21.05 24.63
N LEU A 3 32.25 21.04 23.46
CA LEU A 3 31.74 20.35 22.28
C LEU A 3 31.62 18.86 22.62
N ASP A 4 30.40 18.34 22.62
CA ASP A 4 30.10 16.94 22.89
C ASP A 4 30.91 16.05 21.93
N TYR A 5 31.81 15.23 22.49
CA TYR A 5 32.71 14.35 21.75
C TYR A 5 31.95 13.42 20.79
N LEU A 6 30.72 13.04 21.15
CA LEU A 6 29.87 12.15 20.36
C LEU A 6 29.37 12.79 19.06
N SER A 7 29.18 14.12 19.04
CA SER A 7 28.69 14.85 17.85
C SER A 7 29.63 14.75 16.65
N LYS A 8 30.93 14.49 16.89
CA LYS A 8 31.96 14.33 15.85
C LYS A 8 31.99 12.92 15.25
N LYS A 9 31.23 11.96 15.81
CA LYS A 9 31.21 10.57 15.34
C LYS A 9 30.16 10.40 14.26
N ASN A 10 30.56 9.82 13.12
CA ASN A 10 29.67 9.62 11.97
C ASN A 10 28.51 8.64 12.24
N TRP A 11 28.62 7.78 13.24
CA TRP A 11 27.56 6.84 13.64
C TRP A 11 26.62 7.39 14.73
N HIS A 12 26.92 8.57 15.30
CA HIS A 12 26.11 9.12 16.37
C HIS A 12 24.72 9.54 15.84
N THR A 13 23.67 9.01 16.46
CA THR A 13 22.29 9.20 16.02
C THR A 13 21.78 10.63 16.22
N GLY A 14 22.31 11.34 17.22
CA GLY A 14 22.00 12.76 17.46
C GLY A 14 22.70 13.72 16.47
N SER A 15 23.54 13.21 15.57
CA SER A 15 24.13 14.04 14.52
C SER A 15 23.04 14.50 13.54
N ILE A 16 23.00 15.80 13.23
CA ILE A 16 22.03 16.42 12.32
C ILE A 16 21.95 15.68 10.98
N LYS A 17 23.09 15.22 10.46
CA LYS A 17 23.16 14.45 9.20
C LYS A 17 22.43 13.11 9.28
N ASN A 18 22.57 12.41 10.41
CA ASN A 18 21.92 11.12 10.62
C ASN A 18 20.43 11.29 10.89
N ILE A 19 20.05 12.30 11.66
CA ILE A 19 18.64 12.66 11.87
C ILE A 19 17.97 12.97 10.52
N ALA A 20 18.61 13.77 9.67
CA ALA A 20 18.08 14.08 8.33
C ALA A 20 17.92 12.83 7.46
N LYS A 21 18.90 11.91 7.49
CA LYS A 21 18.83 10.65 6.75
C LYS A 21 17.71 9.72 7.24
N VAL A 22 17.48 9.67 8.54
CA VAL A 22 16.36 8.92 9.13
C VAL A 22 15.04 9.54 8.70
N TRP A 23 14.90 10.86 8.84
CA TRP A 23 13.70 11.59 8.44
C TRP A 23 13.35 11.37 6.96
N GLU A 24 14.33 11.42 6.05
CA GLU A 24 14.10 11.16 4.63
C GLU A 24 13.57 9.74 4.37
N LYS A 25 14.11 8.75 5.10
CA LYS A 25 13.63 7.36 5.01
C LYS A 25 12.22 7.21 5.57
N GLU A 26 11.91 7.86 6.68
CA GLU A 26 10.57 7.87 7.27
C GLU A 26 9.55 8.49 6.31
N GLN A 27 9.88 9.62 5.66
CA GLN A 27 9.01 10.23 4.65
C GLN A 27 8.74 9.28 3.47
N LYS A 28 9.79 8.66 2.92
CA LYS A 28 9.65 7.66 1.84
C LYS A 28 8.80 6.46 2.27
N TYR A 29 8.93 6.02 3.52
CA TYR A 29 8.15 4.93 4.07
C TYR A 29 6.67 5.30 4.22
N ILE A 30 6.36 6.49 4.73
CA ILE A 30 5.00 7.00 4.83
C ILE A 30 4.34 7.09 3.46
N GLU A 31 5.05 7.60 2.44
CA GLU A 31 4.53 7.65 1.07
C GLU A 31 4.25 6.24 0.51
N LYS A 32 5.14 5.29 0.79
CA LYS A 32 4.94 3.89 0.40
C LYS A 32 3.71 3.29 1.08
N LEU A 33 3.53 3.51 2.38
CA LEU A 33 2.35 3.03 3.12
C LEU A 33 1.07 3.60 2.56
N LYS A 34 1.01 4.91 2.30
CA LYS A 34 -0.15 5.56 1.70
C LYS A 34 -0.50 4.95 0.33
N LYS A 35 0.50 4.73 -0.53
CA LYS A 35 0.29 4.06 -1.82
C LYS A 35 -0.25 2.64 -1.62
N GLN A 36 0.29 1.89 -0.67
CA GLN A 36 -0.19 0.54 -0.37
C GLN A 36 -1.66 0.55 0.11
N GLU A 37 -2.05 1.48 0.97
CA GLU A 37 -3.43 1.66 1.42
C GLU A 37 -4.40 2.00 0.28
N GLU A 38 -3.97 2.85 -0.66
CA GLU A 38 -4.76 3.14 -1.85
C GLU A 38 -4.93 1.90 -2.74
N TYR A 39 -3.88 1.09 -2.91
CA TYR A 39 -3.96 -0.16 -3.66
C TYR A 39 -4.83 -1.21 -2.99
N THR A 40 -4.76 -1.35 -1.66
CA THR A 40 -5.61 -2.30 -0.92
C THR A 40 -7.06 -1.88 -0.99
N LYS A 41 -7.36 -0.58 -0.87
CA LYS A 41 -8.71 -0.04 -1.04
C LYS A 41 -9.26 -0.32 -2.43
N LYS A 42 -8.51 -0.01 -3.50
CA LYS A 42 -8.93 -0.30 -4.88
C LYS A 42 -9.19 -1.78 -5.11
N ARG A 43 -8.31 -2.66 -4.62
CA ARG A 43 -8.55 -4.11 -4.71
C ARG A 43 -9.80 -4.55 -3.96
N HIS A 44 -10.09 -3.96 -2.80
CA HIS A 44 -11.30 -4.27 -2.06
C HIS A 44 -12.56 -3.80 -2.82
N GLU A 45 -12.54 -2.61 -3.38
CA GLU A 45 -13.66 -2.07 -4.18
C GLU A 45 -13.91 -2.91 -5.44
N GLU A 46 -12.84 -3.33 -6.12
CA GLU A 46 -12.96 -4.26 -7.24
C GLU A 46 -13.59 -5.58 -6.79
N LYS A 47 -13.11 -6.15 -5.67
CA LYS A 47 -13.59 -7.41 -5.08
C LYS A 47 -15.08 -7.36 -4.78
N THR A 48 -15.53 -6.34 -4.06
CA THR A 48 -16.94 -6.20 -3.71
C THR A 48 -17.82 -6.00 -4.94
N ALA A 49 -17.38 -5.21 -5.92
CA ALA A 49 -18.12 -5.02 -7.17
C ALA A 49 -18.27 -6.34 -7.95
N TYR A 50 -17.26 -7.20 -7.91
CA TYR A 50 -17.32 -8.52 -8.55
C TYR A 50 -18.23 -9.49 -7.79
N GLU A 51 -18.11 -9.57 -6.47
CA GLU A 51 -18.99 -10.40 -5.63
C GLU A 51 -20.46 -10.01 -5.82
N LEU A 52 -20.77 -8.72 -5.87
CA LEU A 52 -22.13 -8.24 -6.17
C LEU A 52 -22.63 -8.69 -7.55
N LYS A 53 -21.77 -8.64 -8.57
CA LYS A 53 -22.10 -9.14 -9.91
C LYS A 53 -22.31 -10.66 -9.91
N GLN A 54 -21.51 -11.42 -9.16
CA GLN A 54 -21.70 -12.86 -9.02
C GLN A 54 -23.06 -13.17 -8.40
N LEU A 55 -23.42 -12.48 -7.32
CA LEU A 55 -24.73 -12.62 -6.67
C LEU A 55 -25.88 -12.27 -7.63
N GLN A 56 -25.75 -11.22 -8.44
CA GLN A 56 -26.77 -10.86 -9.45
C GLN A 56 -26.93 -11.93 -10.53
N VAL A 57 -25.84 -12.58 -10.93
CA VAL A 57 -25.86 -13.69 -11.89
C VAL A 57 -26.49 -14.94 -11.28
N GLU A 58 -26.17 -15.26 -10.02
CA GLU A 58 -26.79 -16.37 -9.28
C GLU A 58 -28.29 -16.17 -9.11
N ALA A 59 -28.72 -14.93 -8.85
CA ALA A 59 -30.12 -14.54 -8.81
C ALA A 59 -30.78 -14.46 -10.21
N GLY A 60 -30.04 -14.68 -11.30
CA GLY A 60 -30.57 -14.72 -12.67
C GLY A 60 -30.88 -13.35 -13.29
N LEU A 61 -30.48 -12.24 -12.67
CA LEU A 61 -30.71 -10.88 -13.18
C LEU A 61 -29.80 -10.55 -14.38
N ILE A 62 -28.62 -11.16 -14.44
CA ILE A 62 -27.59 -10.88 -15.45
C ILE A 62 -27.06 -12.19 -16.03
N PRO A 63 -26.79 -12.29 -17.34
CA PRO A 63 -26.18 -13.47 -17.94
C PRO A 63 -24.73 -13.69 -17.46
N LYS A 64 -24.32 -14.96 -17.36
CA LYS A 64 -22.96 -15.36 -16.93
C LYS A 64 -21.84 -14.76 -17.78
N SER A 65 -22.09 -14.45 -19.05
CA SER A 65 -21.13 -13.79 -19.96
C SER A 65 -20.65 -12.43 -19.44
N ALA A 66 -21.42 -11.76 -18.60
CA ALA A 66 -21.03 -10.48 -18.00
C ALA A 66 -19.88 -10.60 -16.98
N LEU A 67 -19.58 -11.81 -16.48
CA LEU A 67 -18.48 -12.06 -15.53
C LEU A 67 -17.13 -12.34 -16.20
N ASP A 68 -17.12 -12.75 -17.46
CA ASP A 68 -15.90 -13.29 -18.11
C ASP A 68 -14.82 -12.23 -18.37
N ASN A 69 -15.19 -10.96 -18.54
CA ASN A 69 -14.24 -9.87 -18.80
C ASN A 69 -13.29 -9.60 -17.61
N ASN A 70 -13.71 -9.90 -16.38
CA ASN A 70 -12.96 -9.57 -15.15
C ASN A 70 -12.22 -10.77 -14.53
N ARG A 71 -12.35 -11.97 -15.12
CA ARG A 71 -11.89 -13.23 -14.51
C ARG A 71 -10.37 -13.34 -14.35
N ARG A 72 -9.60 -12.64 -15.20
CA ARG A 72 -8.12 -12.70 -15.22
C ARG A 72 -7.49 -12.06 -13.98
N TYR A 73 -8.11 -11.06 -13.37
CA TYR A 73 -7.54 -10.32 -12.24
C TYR A 73 -7.70 -11.03 -10.89
N TYR A 74 -8.69 -11.92 -10.76
CA TYR A 74 -8.99 -12.62 -9.49
C TYR A 74 -8.16 -13.87 -9.22
N LYS A 75 -7.67 -14.55 -10.27
CA LYS A 75 -6.91 -15.81 -10.11
C LYS A 75 -5.51 -15.63 -9.51
N GLN A 76 -5.03 -14.40 -9.38
CA GLN A 76 -3.65 -14.12 -8.96
C GLN A 76 -3.51 -13.83 -7.46
N SER A 77 -4.62 -13.82 -6.69
CA SER A 77 -4.65 -13.52 -5.25
C SER A 77 -5.06 -14.71 -4.36
N LEU A 78 -5.16 -15.92 -4.90
CA LEU A 78 -5.28 -17.20 -4.18
C LEU A 78 -3.93 -17.90 -4.23
#